data_AF-A0A519CP68-F1
#
_entry.id   AF-A0A519CP68-F1
#
_cell.length_a   1.000
_cell.length_b   1.000
_cell.length_c   1.000
_cell.angle_alpha   90.00
_cell.angle_beta   90.00
_cell.angle_gamma   90.00
#
_symmetry.space_group_name_H-M   'P 1'
#
loop_
_entity.id
_entity.type
_entity.pdbx_description
1 polymer ?
#
loop_
_entity_poly.entity_id
_entity_poly.type
_entity_poly.pdbx_seq_one_letter_code
_entity_poly.pdbx_strand_id
1 'polypeptide(L)'
;ADVKIINGDGDGLSAVLEDVFIILGRDPELVDQLKDIDFLMVGVELLVAAFTRDPLDPDLWWQVISNTENKQQDSVEQRIVDFAQRCRRLDFSDQRANIIYGRRLERLRENGHTELFIELSRHLLAHRPNNHELWMELGRLHERRGEVDEAWSCYDHVQTLLPHQTPRDNFLSRIKGAMDGEEKQPWSGPDITKRSTFLQQMESLSKRISKQPVQGVAESVVVVEQVDTDEKVHPDLIKLRKLLDSGNASEAFFLARRLVASGEDWAEEWLGKAQQQF
;
A
#
# COMPACT_ATOMS: atom_id res chain seq x y z
N ALA A 1 -12.63 -25.19 -6.19
CA ALA A 1 -14.06 -25.33 -5.87
C ALA A 1 -14.52 -26.77 -6.07
N ASP A 2 -14.24 -27.39 -7.21
CA ASP A 2 -14.68 -28.76 -7.56
C ASP A 2 -14.34 -29.82 -6.51
N VAL A 3 -13.11 -29.81 -5.98
CA VAL A 3 -12.69 -30.72 -4.91
C VAL A 3 -13.56 -30.59 -3.66
N LYS A 4 -14.01 -29.37 -3.34
CA LYS A 4 -14.84 -29.11 -2.16
C LYS A 4 -16.27 -29.61 -2.37
N ILE A 5 -16.84 -29.44 -3.58
CA ILE A 5 -18.14 -30.03 -3.92
C ILE A 5 -18.08 -31.56 -3.82
N ILE A 6 -17.04 -32.17 -4.41
CA ILE A 6 -16.86 -33.63 -4.39
C ILE A 6 -16.82 -34.16 -2.95
N ASN A 7 -16.23 -33.38 -2.04
CA ASN A 7 -16.12 -33.74 -0.62
C ASN A 7 -17.33 -33.33 0.23
N GLY A 8 -18.36 -32.68 -0.34
CA GLY A 8 -19.48 -32.12 0.43
C GLY A 8 -19.07 -31.01 1.40
N ASP A 9 -17.97 -30.31 1.12
CA ASP A 9 -17.36 -29.28 1.96
C ASP A 9 -17.94 -27.88 1.64
N GLY A 10 -19.16 -27.63 2.15
CA GLY A 10 -19.87 -26.36 1.99
C GLY A 10 -19.18 -25.20 2.73
N ASP A 11 -18.73 -25.45 3.97
CA ASP A 11 -18.00 -24.47 4.79
C ASP A 11 -16.71 -24.03 4.09
N GLY A 12 -16.01 -24.97 3.47
CA GLY A 12 -14.83 -24.66 2.69
C GLY A 12 -15.11 -23.85 1.42
N LEU A 13 -16.26 -24.01 0.79
CA LEU A 13 -16.67 -23.16 -0.35
C LEU A 13 -16.98 -21.73 0.13
N SER A 14 -17.67 -21.62 1.27
CA SER A 14 -17.89 -20.35 1.96
C SER A 14 -16.57 -19.64 2.21
N ALA A 15 -15.63 -20.31 2.88
CA ALA A 15 -14.32 -19.74 3.21
C ALA A 15 -13.54 -19.26 1.97
N VAL A 16 -13.64 -19.97 0.84
CA VAL A 16 -13.01 -19.54 -0.42
C VAL A 16 -13.66 -18.27 -0.97
N LEU A 17 -14.99 -18.16 -0.91
CA LEU A 17 -15.70 -16.97 -1.37
C LEU A 17 -15.42 -15.76 -0.49
N GLU A 18 -15.41 -15.95 0.84
CA GLU A 18 -15.03 -14.93 1.82
C GLU A 18 -13.61 -14.42 1.56
N ASP A 19 -12.64 -15.32 1.38
CA ASP A 19 -11.26 -14.97 1.04
C ASP A 19 -11.19 -14.12 -0.25
N VAL A 20 -11.93 -14.52 -1.29
CA VAL A 20 -11.99 -13.77 -2.56
C VAL A 20 -12.56 -12.36 -2.34
N PHE A 21 -13.57 -12.21 -1.48
CA PHE A 21 -14.18 -10.91 -1.21
C PHE A 21 -13.24 -10.02 -0.41
N ILE A 22 -12.52 -10.58 0.57
CA ILE A 22 -11.50 -9.89 1.35
C ILE A 22 -10.39 -9.37 0.43
N ILE A 23 -9.78 -10.23 -0.39
CA ILE A 23 -8.65 -9.82 -1.26
C ILE A 23 -9.07 -8.83 -2.35
N LEU A 24 -10.33 -8.84 -2.77
CA LEU A 24 -10.89 -7.89 -3.73
C LEU A 24 -11.41 -6.60 -3.07
N GLY A 25 -11.36 -6.48 -1.75
CA GLY A 25 -11.84 -5.32 -0.99
C GLY A 25 -13.34 -5.08 -1.15
N ARG A 26 -14.13 -6.15 -1.27
CA ARG A 26 -15.59 -6.11 -1.31
C ARG A 26 -16.14 -5.69 0.05
N ASP A 27 -17.38 -5.21 0.05
CA ASP A 27 -17.99 -4.70 1.28
C ASP A 27 -18.21 -5.83 2.29
N PRO A 28 -17.81 -5.67 3.56
CA PRO A 28 -18.10 -6.64 4.62
C PRO A 28 -19.59 -6.97 4.74
N GLU A 29 -20.49 -6.02 4.43
CA GLU A 29 -21.93 -6.28 4.45
C GLU A 29 -22.34 -7.33 3.39
N LEU A 30 -21.63 -7.41 2.27
CA LEU A 30 -21.86 -8.44 1.26
C LEU A 30 -21.37 -9.82 1.71
N VAL A 31 -20.39 -9.87 2.62
CA VAL A 31 -19.93 -11.11 3.25
C VAL A 31 -20.95 -11.59 4.28
N ASP A 32 -21.50 -10.68 5.07
CA ASP A 32 -22.54 -10.99 6.07
C ASP A 32 -23.81 -11.57 5.44
N GLN A 33 -24.16 -11.15 4.23
CA GLN A 33 -25.29 -11.70 3.46
C GLN A 33 -25.10 -13.17 3.06
N LEU A 34 -23.89 -13.72 3.19
CA LEU A 34 -23.59 -15.09 2.81
C LEU A 34 -23.90 -16.12 3.91
N LYS A 35 -24.18 -15.68 5.15
CA LYS A 35 -24.30 -16.55 6.33
C LYS A 35 -25.40 -17.62 6.25
N ASP A 36 -26.48 -17.34 5.52
CA ASP A 36 -27.64 -18.24 5.39
C ASP A 36 -27.70 -18.96 4.03
N ILE A 37 -26.60 -18.94 3.25
CA ILE A 37 -26.55 -19.53 1.92
C ILE A 37 -26.09 -21.00 1.98
N ASP A 38 -26.80 -21.89 1.27
CA ASP A 38 -26.32 -23.24 1.00
C ASP A 38 -25.25 -23.23 -0.10
N PHE A 39 -23.98 -23.20 0.32
CA PHE A 39 -22.84 -23.15 -0.59
C PHE A 39 -22.63 -24.43 -1.41
N LEU A 40 -23.17 -25.57 -0.99
CA LEU A 40 -23.13 -26.77 -1.83
C LEU A 40 -24.07 -26.63 -3.03
N MET A 41 -25.14 -25.86 -2.88
CA MET A 41 -26.11 -25.60 -3.94
C MET A 41 -25.66 -24.49 -4.90
N VAL A 42 -25.17 -23.35 -4.37
CA VAL A 42 -24.91 -22.14 -5.18
C VAL A 42 -23.48 -21.60 -5.11
N GLY A 43 -22.60 -22.18 -4.29
CA GLY A 43 -21.28 -21.61 -4.02
C GLY A 43 -20.39 -21.47 -5.26
N VAL A 44 -20.45 -22.42 -6.20
CA VAL A 44 -19.72 -22.33 -7.47
C VAL A 44 -20.28 -21.24 -8.37
N GLU A 45 -21.60 -21.13 -8.47
CA GLU A 45 -22.25 -20.10 -9.27
C GLU A 45 -21.89 -18.70 -8.75
N LEU A 46 -21.87 -18.53 -7.42
CA LEU A 46 -21.42 -17.30 -6.77
C LEU A 46 -19.96 -16.98 -7.07
N LEU A 47 -19.05 -17.95 -7.00
CA LEU A 47 -17.64 -17.77 -7.35
C LEU A 47 -17.46 -17.40 -8.84
N VAL A 48 -18.16 -18.10 -9.74
CA VAL A 48 -18.13 -17.80 -11.18
C VAL A 48 -18.66 -16.40 -11.44
N ALA A 49 -19.78 -16.02 -10.81
CA ALA A 49 -20.33 -14.67 -10.93
C ALA A 49 -19.36 -13.61 -10.39
N ALA A 50 -18.70 -13.88 -9.26
CA ALA A 50 -17.71 -12.99 -8.67
C ALA A 50 -16.53 -12.75 -9.62
N PHE A 51 -15.94 -13.82 -10.18
CA PHE A 51 -14.83 -13.70 -11.12
C PHE A 51 -15.22 -13.15 -12.49
N THR A 52 -16.46 -13.36 -12.92
CA THR A 52 -16.98 -12.74 -14.16
C THR A 52 -17.10 -11.23 -13.99
N ARG A 53 -17.53 -10.77 -12.82
CA ARG A 53 -17.67 -9.34 -12.52
C ARG A 53 -16.34 -8.67 -12.16
N ASP A 54 -15.41 -9.41 -11.55
CA ASP A 54 -14.15 -8.87 -11.04
C ASP A 54 -13.01 -9.90 -11.19
N PRO A 55 -12.53 -10.12 -12.42
CA PRO A 55 -11.52 -11.14 -12.70
C PRO A 55 -10.23 -10.92 -11.91
N LEU A 56 -9.61 -12.00 -11.41
CA LEU A 56 -8.30 -11.90 -10.75
C LEU A 56 -7.17 -11.55 -11.74
N ASP A 57 -7.33 -11.98 -12.99
CA ASP A 57 -6.41 -11.64 -14.07
C ASP A 57 -6.52 -10.14 -14.42
N PRO A 58 -5.40 -9.40 -14.46
CA PRO A 58 -5.43 -7.96 -14.67
C PRO A 58 -5.89 -7.55 -16.08
N ASP A 59 -5.61 -8.37 -17.10
CA ASP A 59 -6.01 -8.09 -18.48
C ASP A 59 -7.52 -8.27 -18.65
N LEU A 60 -8.06 -9.38 -18.13
CA LEU A 60 -9.50 -9.62 -18.09
C LEU A 60 -10.21 -8.57 -17.23
N TRP A 61 -9.62 -8.20 -16.08
CA TRP A 61 -10.16 -7.12 -15.25
C TRP A 61 -10.25 -5.81 -16.01
N TRP A 62 -9.19 -5.41 -16.72
CA TRP A 62 -9.18 -4.19 -17.52
C TRP A 62 -10.26 -4.25 -18.61
N GLN A 63 -10.39 -5.37 -19.31
CA GLN A 63 -11.45 -5.56 -20.30
C GLN A 63 -12.84 -5.36 -19.69
N VAL A 64 -13.10 -5.92 -18.50
CA VAL A 64 -14.39 -5.77 -17.81
C VAL A 64 -14.64 -4.30 -17.42
N ILE A 65 -13.65 -3.62 -16.83
CA ILE A 65 -13.85 -2.25 -16.35
C ILE A 65 -13.86 -1.21 -17.48
N SER A 66 -13.18 -1.44 -18.59
CA SER A 66 -13.13 -0.54 -19.75
C SER A 66 -14.27 -0.75 -20.74
N ASN A 67 -15.03 -1.85 -20.63
CA ASN A 67 -16.10 -2.17 -21.56
C ASN A 67 -17.27 -1.17 -21.51
N THR A 68 -17.50 -0.46 -22.62
CA THR A 68 -18.58 0.52 -22.80
C THR A 68 -19.89 -0.10 -23.30
N GLU A 69 -19.85 -1.31 -23.86
CA GLU A 69 -21.01 -2.05 -24.39
C GLU A 69 -21.72 -2.87 -23.32
N ASN A 70 -21.14 -2.94 -22.12
CA ASN A 70 -21.71 -3.68 -21.02
C ASN A 70 -23.04 -3.04 -20.61
N LYS A 71 -24.13 -3.83 -20.55
CA LYS A 71 -25.47 -3.37 -20.12
C LYS A 71 -25.56 -2.94 -18.64
N GLN A 72 -24.41 -2.83 -17.97
CA GLN A 72 -24.31 -2.33 -16.61
C GLN A 72 -24.60 -0.82 -16.61
N GLN A 73 -25.32 -0.36 -15.60
CA GLN A 73 -25.74 1.03 -15.45
C GLN A 73 -24.55 1.98 -15.22
N ASP A 74 -23.44 1.44 -14.72
CA ASP A 74 -22.28 2.22 -14.29
C ASP A 74 -21.39 2.57 -15.50
N SER A 75 -20.97 3.83 -15.57
CA SER A 75 -19.98 4.28 -16.56
C SER A 75 -18.60 3.66 -16.29
N VAL A 76 -17.71 3.67 -17.30
CA VAL A 76 -16.30 3.27 -17.14
C VAL A 76 -15.66 4.05 -15.99
N GLU A 77 -15.91 5.36 -15.93
CA GLU A 77 -15.39 6.23 -14.87
C GLU A 77 -15.87 5.78 -13.49
N GLN A 78 -17.15 5.44 -13.33
CA GLN A 78 -17.69 4.97 -12.05
C GLN A 78 -17.00 3.69 -11.59
N ARG A 79 -16.75 2.73 -12.49
CA ARG A 79 -16.05 1.49 -12.14
C ARG A 79 -14.59 1.73 -11.71
N ILE A 80 -13.93 2.71 -12.32
CA ILE A 80 -12.58 3.13 -11.92
C ILE A 80 -12.62 3.81 -10.55
N VAL A 81 -13.61 4.67 -10.30
CA VAL A 81 -13.83 5.29 -8.98
C VAL A 81 -14.08 4.23 -7.90
N ASP A 82 -14.91 3.23 -8.17
CA ASP A 82 -15.19 2.14 -7.23
C ASP A 82 -13.93 1.30 -6.94
N PHE A 83 -13.12 1.02 -7.97
CA PHE A 83 -11.81 0.39 -7.77
C PHE A 83 -10.89 1.25 -6.89
N ALA A 84 -10.80 2.55 -7.15
CA ALA A 84 -9.98 3.46 -6.36
C ALA A 84 -10.44 3.54 -4.90
N GLN A 85 -11.75 3.61 -4.66
CA GLN A 85 -12.32 3.59 -3.31
C GLN A 85 -11.95 2.31 -2.55
N ARG A 86 -12.01 1.15 -3.21
CA ARG A 86 -11.58 -0.11 -2.62
C ARG A 86 -10.08 -0.12 -2.31
N CYS A 87 -9.25 0.36 -3.23
CA CYS A 87 -7.80 0.47 -3.03
C CYS A 87 -7.46 1.36 -1.81
N ARG A 88 -8.17 2.49 -1.61
CA ARG A 88 -7.92 3.42 -0.50
C ARG A 88 -8.25 2.85 0.89
N ARG A 89 -9.14 1.86 0.96
CA ARG A 89 -9.63 1.28 2.23
C ARG A 89 -9.08 -0.12 2.52
N LEU A 90 -8.58 -0.82 1.51
CA LEU A 90 -8.14 -2.21 1.62
C LEU A 90 -6.81 -2.32 2.36
N ASP A 91 -6.71 -3.31 3.24
CA ASP A 91 -5.46 -3.69 3.88
C ASP A 91 -4.59 -4.51 2.91
N PHE A 92 -3.44 -3.97 2.54
CA PHE A 92 -2.47 -4.63 1.66
C PHE A 92 -1.40 -5.43 2.42
N SER A 93 -1.61 -5.69 3.71
CA SER A 93 -0.79 -6.65 4.47
C SER A 93 -0.92 -8.06 3.89
N ASP A 94 -2.10 -8.43 3.36
CA ASP A 94 -2.27 -9.65 2.55
C ASP A 94 -1.55 -9.51 1.20
N GLN A 95 -0.54 -10.37 0.99
CA GLN A 95 0.25 -10.42 -0.24
C GLN A 95 -0.61 -10.64 -1.48
N ARG A 96 -1.70 -11.41 -1.38
CA ARG A 96 -2.60 -11.73 -2.49
C ARG A 96 -3.29 -10.46 -2.98
N ALA A 97 -3.86 -9.69 -2.05
CA ALA A 97 -4.49 -8.41 -2.35
C ALA A 97 -3.48 -7.42 -2.96
N ASN A 98 -2.28 -7.35 -2.40
CA ASN A 98 -1.22 -6.48 -2.90
C ASN A 98 -0.84 -6.80 -4.36
N ILE A 99 -0.62 -8.07 -4.69
CA ILE A 99 -0.29 -8.51 -6.07
C ILE A 99 -1.42 -8.17 -7.04
N ILE A 100 -2.67 -8.48 -6.66
CA ILE A 100 -3.83 -8.23 -7.53
C ILE A 100 -3.95 -6.73 -7.82
N TYR A 101 -3.94 -5.89 -6.78
CA TYR A 101 -4.07 -4.44 -6.96
C TYR A 101 -2.85 -3.83 -7.65
N GLY A 102 -1.64 -4.29 -7.38
CA GLY A 102 -0.43 -3.80 -8.05
C GLY A 102 -0.50 -4.01 -9.57
N ARG A 103 -0.90 -5.21 -10.01
CA ARG A 103 -1.08 -5.50 -11.44
C ARG A 103 -2.20 -4.69 -12.08
N ARG A 104 -3.29 -4.43 -11.35
CA ARG A 104 -4.40 -3.58 -11.81
C ARG A 104 -3.99 -2.11 -11.92
N LEU A 105 -3.16 -1.62 -11.01
CA LEU A 105 -2.59 -0.28 -11.08
C LEU A 105 -1.71 -0.11 -12.31
N GLU A 106 -0.92 -1.12 -12.68
CA GLU A 106 -0.14 -1.08 -13.92
C GLU A 106 -1.04 -0.94 -15.15
N ARG A 107 -2.18 -1.65 -15.21
CA ARG A 107 -3.17 -1.48 -16.29
C ARG A 107 -3.78 -0.09 -16.32
N LEU A 108 -4.10 0.50 -15.17
CA LEU A 108 -4.56 1.89 -15.11
C LEU A 108 -3.53 2.85 -15.69
N ARG A 109 -2.25 2.68 -15.34
CA ARG A 109 -1.14 3.49 -15.85
C ARG A 109 -0.99 3.36 -17.36
N GLU A 110 -0.95 2.12 -17.88
CA GLU A 110 -0.83 1.84 -19.31
C GLU A 110 -1.96 2.45 -20.14
N ASN A 111 -3.15 2.61 -19.54
CA ASN A 111 -4.32 3.22 -20.18
C ASN A 111 -4.51 4.70 -19.83
N GLY A 112 -3.47 5.38 -19.35
CA GLY A 112 -3.44 6.84 -19.20
C GLY A 112 -3.96 7.38 -17.87
N HIS A 113 -4.39 6.53 -16.93
CA HIS A 113 -4.81 6.95 -15.58
C HIS A 113 -3.61 7.17 -14.64
N THR A 114 -2.65 7.97 -15.09
CA THR A 114 -1.36 8.17 -14.43
C THR A 114 -1.49 8.84 -13.05
N GLU A 115 -2.36 9.85 -12.90
CA GLU A 115 -2.56 10.50 -11.60
C GLU A 115 -3.11 9.54 -10.56
N LEU A 116 -4.08 8.72 -10.98
CA LEU A 116 -4.69 7.72 -10.12
C LEU A 116 -3.67 6.63 -9.75
N PHE A 117 -2.82 6.22 -10.69
CA PHE A 117 -1.70 5.33 -10.41
C PHE A 117 -0.77 5.90 -9.33
N ILE A 118 -0.34 7.17 -9.43
CA ILE A 118 0.54 7.80 -8.43
C ILE A 118 -0.11 7.81 -7.05
N GLU A 119 -1.37 8.23 -6.99
CA GLU A 119 -2.13 8.31 -5.74
C GLU A 119 -2.27 6.93 -5.09
N LEU A 120 -2.80 5.96 -5.84
CA LEU A 120 -3.10 4.62 -5.32
C LEU A 120 -1.84 3.81 -5.01
N SER A 121 -0.73 4.04 -5.72
CA SER A 121 0.54 3.36 -5.42
C SER A 121 1.05 3.67 -4.01
N ARG A 122 0.78 4.87 -3.48
CA ARG A 122 1.13 5.24 -2.10
C ARG A 122 0.42 4.36 -1.08
N HIS A 123 -0.82 3.94 -1.36
CA HIS A 123 -1.54 3.01 -0.49
C HIS A 123 -0.87 1.64 -0.45
N LEU A 124 -0.48 1.07 -1.59
CA LEU A 124 0.23 -0.23 -1.61
C LEU A 124 1.59 -0.13 -0.89
N LEU A 125 2.34 0.94 -1.16
CA LEU A 125 3.67 1.15 -0.59
C LEU A 125 3.65 1.45 0.91
N ALA A 126 2.54 1.98 1.44
CA ALA A 126 2.38 2.18 2.87
C ALA A 126 2.33 0.85 3.65
N HIS A 127 1.82 -0.21 3.03
CA HIS A 127 1.80 -1.55 3.61
C HIS A 127 3.01 -2.39 3.24
N ARG A 128 3.60 -2.17 2.06
CA ARG A 128 4.78 -2.89 1.56
C ARG A 128 5.88 -1.91 1.16
N PRO A 129 6.57 -1.28 2.13
CA PRO A 129 7.64 -0.33 1.84
C PRO A 129 8.79 -0.98 1.06
N ASN A 130 8.99 -2.30 1.19
CA ASN A 130 10.05 -3.04 0.51
C ASN A 130 9.83 -3.28 -1.00
N ASN A 131 8.69 -2.87 -1.57
CA ASN A 131 8.42 -3.02 -3.00
C ASN A 131 9.24 -2.01 -3.83
N HIS A 132 10.51 -2.36 -4.04
CA HIS A 132 11.47 -1.55 -4.78
C HIS A 132 11.09 -1.34 -6.25
N GLU A 133 10.37 -2.28 -6.88
CA GLU A 133 9.90 -2.15 -8.25
C GLU A 133 8.91 -0.99 -8.37
N LEU A 134 7.88 -0.96 -7.52
CA LEU A 134 6.88 0.11 -7.52
C LEU A 134 7.49 1.47 -7.15
N TRP A 135 8.43 1.50 -6.20
CA TRP A 135 9.20 2.72 -5.91
C TRP A 135 10.03 3.20 -7.11
N MET A 136 10.70 2.29 -7.83
CA MET A 136 11.44 2.61 -9.05
C MET A 136 10.51 3.17 -10.13
N GLU A 137 9.32 2.59 -10.30
CA GLU A 137 8.34 3.07 -11.26
C GLU A 137 7.83 4.48 -10.93
N LEU A 138 7.47 4.74 -9.66
CA LEU A 138 7.07 6.08 -9.21
C LEU A 138 8.19 7.09 -9.40
N GLY A 139 9.44 6.73 -9.08
CA GLY A 139 10.60 7.59 -9.27
C GLY A 139 10.77 8.01 -10.73
N ARG A 140 10.69 7.04 -11.66
CA ARG A 140 10.77 7.30 -13.11
C ARG A 140 9.61 8.17 -13.59
N LEU A 141 8.43 8.02 -12.99
CA LEU A 141 7.24 8.75 -13.39
C LEU A 141 7.31 10.20 -12.92
N HIS A 142 7.65 10.44 -11.65
CA HIS A 142 7.93 11.78 -11.11
C HIS A 142 9.06 12.47 -11.90
N GLU A 143 10.12 11.73 -12.26
CA GLU A 143 11.21 12.26 -13.09
C GLU A 143 10.72 12.75 -14.47
N ARG A 144 9.88 11.97 -15.16
CA ARG A 144 9.29 12.39 -16.45
C ARG A 144 8.39 13.62 -16.33
N ARG A 145 7.79 13.84 -15.16
CA ARG A 145 6.93 15.00 -14.87
C ARG A 145 7.71 16.22 -14.38
N GLY A 146 9.02 16.09 -14.16
CA GLY A 146 9.85 17.16 -13.60
C GLY A 146 9.67 17.36 -12.09
N GLU A 147 9.03 16.41 -11.41
CA GLU A 147 8.81 16.40 -9.96
C GLU A 147 10.09 15.88 -9.27
N VAL A 148 11.12 16.73 -9.24
CA VAL A 148 12.50 16.33 -8.86
C VAL A 148 12.59 15.81 -7.42
N ASP A 149 11.91 16.46 -6.49
CA ASP A 149 11.99 16.14 -5.06
C ASP A 149 11.34 14.77 -4.76
N GLU A 150 10.19 14.51 -5.40
CA GLU A 150 9.46 13.24 -5.32
C GLU A 150 10.23 12.11 -6.00
N ALA A 151 10.77 12.36 -7.19
CA ALA A 151 11.59 11.40 -7.92
C ALA A 151 12.80 10.96 -7.10
N TRP A 152 13.52 11.93 -6.50
CA TRP A 152 14.61 11.63 -5.59
C TRP A 152 14.09 10.80 -4.42
N SER A 153 13.09 11.26 -3.68
CA SER A 153 12.56 10.52 -2.51
C SER A 153 12.24 9.05 -2.82
N CYS A 154 11.72 8.75 -4.01
CA CYS A 154 11.52 7.38 -4.49
C CYS A 154 12.84 6.63 -4.69
N TYR A 155 13.80 7.21 -5.44
CA TYR A 155 15.10 6.59 -5.66
C TYR A 155 15.94 6.45 -4.38
N ASP A 156 15.77 7.35 -3.38
CA ASP A 156 16.31 7.18 -2.02
C ASP A 156 15.88 5.89 -1.42
N HIS A 157 14.57 5.66 -1.54
CA HIS A 157 13.93 4.56 -0.91
C HIS A 157 14.46 3.26 -1.50
N VAL A 158 14.53 3.19 -2.84
CA VAL A 158 15.09 2.04 -3.55
C VAL A 158 16.54 1.78 -3.13
N GLN A 159 17.39 2.80 -3.08
CA GLN A 159 18.80 2.63 -2.72
C GLN A 159 18.97 2.27 -1.24
N THR A 160 18.05 2.69 -0.36
CA THR A 160 18.02 2.25 1.04
C THR A 160 17.69 0.76 1.15
N LEU A 161 16.77 0.26 0.32
CA LEU A 161 16.39 -1.15 0.29
C LEU A 161 17.45 -2.02 -0.39
N LEU A 162 18.08 -1.49 -1.45
CA LEU A 162 19.04 -2.19 -2.30
C LEU A 162 20.33 -1.37 -2.39
N PRO A 163 21.22 -1.45 -1.37
CA PRO A 163 22.44 -0.63 -1.32
C PRO A 163 23.42 -0.85 -2.48
N HIS A 164 23.29 -1.96 -3.20
CA HIS A 164 24.09 -2.27 -4.39
C HIS A 164 23.60 -1.58 -5.67
N GLN A 165 22.37 -1.04 -5.67
CA GLN A 165 21.85 -0.25 -6.78
C GLN A 165 22.08 1.24 -6.53
N THR A 166 22.29 2.01 -7.60
CA THR A 166 22.59 3.46 -7.52
C THR A 166 21.56 4.34 -8.24
N PRO A 167 20.24 4.07 -8.16
CA PRO A 167 19.25 4.82 -8.94
C PRO A 167 19.23 6.31 -8.59
N ARG A 168 19.43 6.66 -7.31
CA ARG A 168 19.53 8.04 -6.84
C ARG A 168 20.73 8.75 -7.44
N ASP A 169 21.89 8.11 -7.37
CA ASP A 169 23.14 8.73 -7.84
C ASP A 169 23.10 8.91 -9.37
N ASN A 170 22.55 7.93 -10.08
CA ASN A 170 22.27 8.02 -11.51
C ASN A 170 21.31 9.18 -11.84
N PHE A 171 20.25 9.36 -11.03
CA PHE A 171 19.31 10.47 -11.19
C PHE A 171 19.98 11.82 -10.95
N LEU A 172 20.78 11.93 -9.88
CA LEU A 172 21.53 13.15 -9.59
C LEU A 172 22.49 13.52 -10.71
N SER A 173 23.16 12.52 -11.33
CA SER A 173 24.00 12.75 -12.51
C SER A 173 23.21 13.30 -13.70
N ARG A 174 21.98 12.80 -13.95
CA ARG A 174 21.11 13.31 -15.02
C ARG A 174 20.66 14.74 -14.77
N ILE A 175 20.26 15.06 -13.55
CA ILE A 175 19.87 16.44 -13.19
C ILE A 175 21.03 17.39 -13.37
N LYS A 176 22.21 17.06 -12.84
CA LYS A 176 23.42 17.90 -12.94
C LYS A 176 23.84 18.11 -14.40
N GLY A 177 23.90 17.04 -15.20
CA GLY A 177 24.20 17.14 -16.63
C GLY A 177 23.18 17.96 -17.42
N ALA A 178 21.91 17.98 -17.03
CA ALA A 178 20.87 18.84 -17.62
C ALA A 178 20.94 20.30 -17.14
N MET A 179 21.70 20.59 -16.07
CA MET A 179 21.93 21.90 -15.49
C MET A 179 23.24 22.55 -15.92
N ASP A 180 24.14 21.82 -16.58
CA ASP A 180 25.43 22.32 -17.11
C ASP A 180 25.28 23.26 -18.34
N GLY A 181 24.05 23.68 -18.66
CA GLY A 181 23.79 24.86 -19.50
C GLY A 181 23.78 26.11 -18.64
N GLU A 182 24.58 27.12 -19.02
CA GLU A 182 24.74 28.36 -18.26
C GLU A 182 23.36 28.94 -17.87
N GLU A 183 23.12 29.11 -16.55
CA GLU A 183 21.96 29.74 -15.87
C GLU A 183 21.14 28.87 -14.90
N LYS A 184 21.34 27.54 -14.77
CA LYS A 184 20.58 26.75 -13.77
C LYS A 184 21.30 26.58 -12.43
N GLN A 185 20.65 26.99 -11.34
CA GLN A 185 21.09 26.71 -9.97
C GLN A 185 21.21 25.20 -9.74
N PRO A 186 22.33 24.68 -9.19
CA PRO A 186 22.47 23.28 -8.85
C PRO A 186 21.40 22.85 -7.82
N TRP A 187 20.66 21.78 -8.11
CA TRP A 187 19.67 21.25 -7.18
C TRP A 187 20.31 20.76 -5.87
N SER A 188 19.78 21.18 -4.72
CA SER A 188 20.43 21.06 -3.40
C SER A 188 19.87 19.97 -2.48
N GLY A 189 18.95 19.12 -2.95
CA GLY A 189 18.19 18.23 -2.05
C GLY A 189 16.70 18.59 -2.02
N PRO A 190 15.79 17.63 -1.72
CA PRO A 190 14.48 18.02 -1.25
C PRO A 190 14.65 18.74 0.09
N ASP A 191 13.82 19.74 0.35
CA ASP A 191 13.77 20.37 1.67
C ASP A 191 13.48 19.30 2.74
N ILE A 192 14.15 19.40 3.89
CA ILE A 192 13.97 18.51 5.05
C ILE A 192 12.49 18.46 5.45
N THR A 193 11.79 19.59 5.31
CA THR A 193 10.34 19.68 5.56
C THR A 193 9.53 18.82 4.58
N LYS A 194 9.88 18.79 3.29
CA LYS A 194 9.21 17.96 2.28
C LYS A 194 9.46 16.47 2.51
N ARG A 195 10.71 16.09 2.79
CA ARG A 195 11.08 14.69 3.08
C ARG A 195 10.36 14.16 4.32
N SER A 196 10.33 14.95 5.39
CA SER A 196 9.62 14.58 6.63
C SER A 196 8.10 14.51 6.42
N THR A 197 7.51 15.46 5.68
CA THR A 197 6.09 15.45 5.34
C THR A 197 5.71 14.20 4.53
N PHE A 198 6.53 13.82 3.54
CA PHE A 198 6.31 12.62 2.74
C PHE A 198 6.31 11.35 3.61
N LEU A 199 7.33 11.19 4.46
CA LEU A 199 7.41 10.03 5.37
C LEU A 199 6.27 10.00 6.37
N GLN A 200 5.83 11.16 6.86
CA GLN A 200 4.67 11.27 7.74
C GLN A 200 3.36 10.88 7.02
N GLN A 201 3.21 11.22 5.73
CA GLN A 201 2.07 10.77 4.94
C GLN A 201 2.05 9.25 4.80
N MET A 202 3.19 8.64 4.47
CA MET A 202 3.32 7.18 4.39
C MET A 202 3.04 6.49 5.74
N GLU A 203 3.57 7.04 6.84
CA GLU A 203 3.25 6.60 8.21
C GLU A 203 1.74 6.68 8.46
N SER A 204 1.07 7.78 8.09
CA SER A 204 -0.37 7.95 8.29
C SER A 204 -1.23 6.97 7.50
N LEU A 205 -0.83 6.66 6.26
CA LEU A 205 -1.52 5.69 5.41
C LEU A 205 -1.43 4.27 6.00
N SER A 206 -0.27 3.89 6.53
CA SER A 206 -0.10 2.60 7.19
C SER A 206 -0.98 2.46 8.45
N LYS A 207 -1.13 3.53 9.23
CA LYS A 207 -1.97 3.56 10.44
C LYS A 207 -3.46 3.41 10.16
N ARG A 208 -3.96 4.10 9.13
CA ARG A 208 -5.40 4.28 8.88
C ARG A 208 -6.14 2.94 8.73
N ILE A 209 -5.46 1.92 8.25
CA ILE A 209 -6.06 0.64 7.88
C ILE A 209 -5.76 -0.46 8.93
N SER A 210 -4.70 -0.30 9.74
CA SER A 210 -4.46 -1.13 10.94
C SER A 210 -5.63 -1.06 11.95
N LYS A 211 -6.39 0.03 11.94
CA LYS A 211 -7.69 0.12 12.62
C LYS A 211 -8.80 -0.39 11.70
N GLN A 212 -9.13 -1.68 11.76
CA GLN A 212 -10.51 -2.09 11.45
C GLN A 212 -11.47 -1.25 12.33
N PRO A 213 -12.68 -0.89 11.85
CA PRO A 213 -13.67 -0.24 12.69
C PRO A 213 -14.24 -1.27 13.66
N VAL A 214 -13.46 -1.63 14.68
CA VAL A 214 -14.01 -2.22 15.89
C VAL A 214 -14.78 -1.09 16.54
N GLN A 215 -16.11 -1.15 16.44
CA GLN A 215 -17.00 -0.26 17.17
C GLN A 215 -16.54 -0.17 18.63
N GLY A 216 -16.29 1.07 19.07
CA GLY A 216 -16.17 1.39 20.49
C GLY A 216 -14.88 0.94 21.16
N VAL A 217 -13.77 1.63 20.88
CA VAL A 217 -12.85 1.96 21.97
C VAL A 217 -12.58 3.45 21.89
N ALA A 218 -13.18 4.18 22.82
CA ALA A 218 -12.87 5.58 23.09
C ALA A 218 -11.35 5.76 23.12
N GLU A 219 -10.88 6.89 22.61
CA GLU A 219 -9.55 7.42 22.92
C GLU A 219 -9.44 7.52 24.45
N SER A 220 -8.99 6.43 25.07
CA SER A 220 -8.51 6.45 26.43
C SER A 220 -7.17 7.13 26.34
N VAL A 221 -7.17 8.41 26.71
CA VAL A 221 -6.00 9.10 27.23
C VAL A 221 -5.51 8.23 28.39
N VAL A 222 -4.56 7.35 28.13
CA VAL A 222 -3.93 6.53 29.17
C VAL A 222 -3.07 7.49 29.97
N VAL A 223 -3.60 7.92 31.12
CA VAL A 223 -2.82 8.50 32.20
C VAL A 223 -1.78 7.45 32.57
N VAL A 224 -0.53 7.74 32.25
CA VAL A 224 0.60 6.87 32.56
C VAL A 224 0.78 6.90 34.08
N GLU A 225 0.39 5.82 34.76
CA GLU A 225 0.84 5.57 36.14
C GLU A 225 2.38 5.43 36.11
N GLN A 226 3.02 6.30 36.87
CA GLN A 226 4.47 6.31 37.03
C GLN A 226 4.90 5.02 37.72
N VAL A 227 5.61 4.17 36.99
CA VAL A 227 6.47 3.14 37.58
C VAL A 227 7.89 3.67 37.52
N ASP A 228 8.44 3.96 38.70
CA ASP A 228 9.83 4.33 38.92
C ASP A 228 10.76 3.22 38.42
N THR A 229 11.42 3.47 37.29
CA THR A 229 12.74 2.93 36.97
C THR A 229 13.53 3.99 36.20
N ASP A 230 14.72 4.30 36.72
CA ASP A 230 15.74 5.18 36.16
C ASP A 230 16.08 4.83 34.71
N GLU A 231 15.52 5.58 33.77
CA GLU A 231 16.04 6.04 32.47
C GLU A 231 14.83 6.61 31.72
N LYS A 232 14.81 7.91 31.40
CA LYS A 232 13.72 8.50 30.61
C LYS A 232 13.80 7.99 29.17
N VAL A 233 13.23 6.82 28.93
CA VAL A 233 13.16 6.20 27.60
C VAL A 233 12.38 7.11 26.66
N HIS A 234 12.94 7.41 25.49
CA HIS A 234 12.32 8.29 24.50
C HIS A 234 10.94 7.75 24.07
N PRO A 235 9.88 8.57 24.00
CA PRO A 235 8.52 8.10 23.69
C PRO A 235 8.42 7.40 22.32
N ASP A 236 9.18 7.86 21.31
CA ASP A 236 9.21 7.18 20.00
C ASP A 236 9.91 5.82 20.06
N LEU A 237 10.84 5.59 20.99
CA LEU A 237 11.45 4.27 21.19
C LEU A 237 10.40 3.28 21.71
N ILE A 238 9.58 3.70 22.66
CA ILE A 238 8.46 2.90 23.20
C ILE A 238 7.47 2.59 22.08
N LYS A 239 7.15 3.58 21.24
CA LYS A 239 6.25 3.40 20.09
C LYS A 239 6.81 2.42 19.07
N LEU A 240 8.09 2.54 18.69
CA LEU A 240 8.75 1.64 17.75
C LEU A 240 8.75 0.18 18.25
N ARG A 241 9.05 -0.04 19.53
CA ARG A 241 8.96 -1.36 20.16
C ARG A 241 7.56 -1.95 20.02
N LYS A 242 6.56 -1.18 20.46
CA LYS A 242 5.16 -1.61 20.41
C LYS A 242 4.70 -1.97 19.01
N LEU A 243 5.10 -1.19 18.00
CA LEU A 243 4.73 -1.45 16.60
C LEU A 243 5.37 -2.73 16.07
N LEU A 244 6.65 -2.98 16.36
CA LEU A 244 7.31 -4.21 15.94
C LEU A 244 6.75 -5.44 16.67
N ASP A 245 6.51 -5.33 17.98
CA ASP A 245 5.93 -6.42 18.78
C ASP A 245 4.50 -6.77 18.31
N SER A 246 3.74 -5.79 17.81
CA SER A 246 2.41 -6.00 17.26
C SER A 246 2.39 -6.38 15.78
N GLY A 247 3.55 -6.64 15.15
CA GLY A 247 3.66 -6.98 13.72
C GLY A 247 3.40 -5.83 12.75
N ASN A 248 3.26 -4.59 13.22
CA ASN A 248 3.07 -3.39 12.40
C ASN A 248 4.41 -2.86 11.87
N ALA A 249 5.16 -3.72 11.19
CA ALA A 249 6.50 -3.41 10.72
C ALA A 249 6.53 -2.22 9.75
N SER A 250 5.53 -2.06 8.87
CA SER A 250 5.50 -0.97 7.88
C SER A 250 5.39 0.40 8.53
N GLU A 251 4.54 0.52 9.55
CA GLU A 251 4.44 1.75 10.34
C GLU A 251 5.75 2.02 11.10
N ALA A 252 6.32 0.99 11.72
CA ALA A 252 7.60 1.10 12.42
C ALA A 252 8.73 1.55 11.48
N PHE A 253 8.75 1.03 10.26
CA PHE A 253 9.71 1.37 9.23
C PHE A 253 9.63 2.87 8.85
N PHE A 254 8.44 3.38 8.55
CA PHE A 254 8.28 4.79 8.19
C PHE A 254 8.57 5.73 9.37
N LEU A 255 8.18 5.36 10.58
CA LEU A 255 8.52 6.11 11.80
C LEU A 255 10.03 6.17 12.02
N ALA A 256 10.72 5.04 11.99
CA ALA A 256 12.17 4.97 12.16
C ALA A 256 12.89 5.76 11.07
N ARG A 257 12.47 5.62 9.80
CA ARG A 257 13.04 6.37 8.68
C ARG A 257 12.85 7.89 8.83
N ARG A 258 11.69 8.33 9.34
CA ARG A 258 11.42 9.75 9.60
C ARG A 258 12.36 10.30 10.68
N LEU A 259 12.60 9.53 11.74
CA LEU A 259 13.51 9.89 12.84
C LEU A 259 14.96 9.97 12.36
N VAL A 260 15.44 8.99 11.58
CA VAL A 260 16.77 9.04 10.96
C VAL A 260 16.89 10.28 10.05
N ALA A 261 15.86 10.57 9.25
CA ALA A 261 15.85 11.75 8.38
C ALA A 261 15.86 13.08 9.15
N SER A 262 15.45 13.10 10.43
CA SER A 262 15.54 14.27 11.31
C SER A 262 16.84 14.34 12.14
N GLY A 263 17.75 13.36 11.99
CA GLY A 263 19.05 13.34 12.69
C GLY A 263 19.06 12.53 13.99
N GLU A 264 18.08 11.65 14.20
CA GLU A 264 18.02 10.77 15.37
C GLU A 264 18.75 9.45 15.08
N ASP A 265 20.08 9.42 15.25
CA ASP A 265 20.94 8.27 14.87
C ASP A 265 20.55 6.96 15.57
N TRP A 266 20.00 7.03 16.78
CA TRP A 266 19.55 5.85 17.53
C TRP A 266 18.41 5.09 16.80
N ALA A 267 17.68 5.76 15.90
CA ALA A 267 16.60 5.15 15.12
C ALA A 267 17.10 4.25 13.98
N GLU A 268 18.39 4.32 13.60
CA GLU A 268 18.95 3.48 12.54
C GLU A 268 18.86 1.99 12.87
N GLU A 269 19.11 1.61 14.13
CA GLU A 269 18.97 0.23 14.59
C GLU A 269 17.53 -0.28 14.40
N TRP A 270 16.54 0.58 14.68
CA TRP A 270 15.12 0.26 14.55
C TRP A 270 14.66 0.21 13.11
N LEU A 271 15.23 1.06 12.24
CA LEU A 271 15.02 0.99 10.81
C LEU A 271 15.48 -0.38 10.27
N GLY A 272 16.66 -0.84 10.68
CA GLY A 272 17.17 -2.16 10.33
C GLY A 272 16.30 -3.31 10.85
N LYS A 273 15.83 -3.23 12.11
CA LYS A 273 14.90 -4.22 12.67
C LYS A 273 13.57 -4.27 11.91
N ALA A 274 13.02 -3.12 11.55
CA ALA A 274 11.77 -3.05 10.78
C ALA A 274 11.97 -3.63 9.37
N GLN A 275 13.11 -3.37 8.72
CA GLN A 275 13.43 -3.94 7.40
C GLN A 275 13.47 -5.47 7.38
N GLN A 276 13.91 -6.11 8.47
CA GLN A 276 14.01 -7.57 8.57
C GLN A 276 12.66 -8.29 8.70
N GLN A 277 11.55 -7.55 8.87
CA GLN A 277 10.21 -8.10 9.07
C GLN A 277 9.41 -8.26 7.76
N PHE A 278 9.98 -7.92 6.60
CA PHE A 278 9.31 -8.01 5.29
C PHE A 278 10.00 -8.94 4.30
#